data_AF-U9SK40-F1
#
_entry.id   AF-U9SK40-F1
#
_cell.length_a   1.000
_cell.length_b   1.000
_cell.length_c   1.000
_cell.angle_alpha   90.00
_cell.angle_beta   90.00
_cell.angle_gamma   90.00
#
_symmetry.space_group_name_H-M   'P 1'
#
loop_
_entity.id
_entity.type
_entity.pdbx_description
1 polymer ?
#
loop_
_entity_poly.entity_id
_entity_poly.type
_entity_poly.pdbx_seq_one_letter_code
_entity_poly.pdbx_strand_id
1 'polypeptide(L)'
;MSKLNDDIFFLILQELINDRKSLYSCLSVNKLLCELVVSILWRDPYKYLRSRDIEERLKRGTLFERIILFHLPESSRNHLISKGINIIPEQRQKLLFDYIKYCQYICYGKYFHESHNLTDSQYAILNQEIIKLFISKCYAIKRLSTMVSEYPIYTFPGANVSLSKLKELQCMSCSELSFYYGLAQICRSIEKISLMLFESNSGIAHLIEMQTRIKYLCVYVDDNDYGFKDKNESKKEQVSGENKHKRIFQALVKHADSILYFMLWIDRSFPFCLFPQLINLETLKLINDLGVEQRLFEKQLEMASFPNLQVLELTSISLSIATKIIENTNGNLWKVKIESSDFNNTIIYIRAIINYCPNIEYVSLFINNQNLDELKRLLISCQRLEGIELLIKMAENVRFMSEKFFYILVSLAPTSLYKIQIDLRIFSLKTLDLFFINWRGRKFLHLYPLITWRSTSDSLKKYEIEGIIKYCMDNSFWYIEKYEEIEWED
;
A
#
# COMPACT_ATOMS: atom_id res chain seq x y z
N MET A 1 27.36 28.45 -8.66
CA MET A 1 26.47 27.50 -9.35
C MET A 1 25.72 28.20 -10.48
N SER A 2 26.36 28.58 -11.59
CA SER A 2 25.79 29.54 -12.57
C SER A 2 25.22 28.90 -13.85
N LYS A 3 24.81 27.63 -13.86
CA LYS A 3 24.32 26.97 -15.09
C LYS A 3 23.13 26.02 -14.96
N LEU A 4 22.53 25.85 -13.79
CA LEU A 4 21.32 25.02 -13.63
C LEU A 4 20.14 25.94 -13.28
N ASN A 5 19.06 25.86 -14.07
CA ASN A 5 17.81 26.57 -13.81
C ASN A 5 17.14 26.00 -12.55
N ASP A 6 16.37 26.82 -11.84
CA ASP A 6 15.63 26.48 -10.63
C ASP A 6 14.78 25.22 -10.82
N ASP A 7 14.18 25.04 -12.01
CA ASP A 7 13.41 23.85 -12.38
C ASP A 7 14.24 22.56 -12.32
N ILE A 8 15.52 22.62 -12.73
CA ILE A 8 16.41 21.46 -12.72
C ILE A 8 16.80 21.11 -11.29
N PHE A 9 17.13 22.12 -10.47
CA PHE A 9 17.37 21.88 -9.04
C PHE A 9 16.16 21.30 -8.35
N PHE A 10 14.97 21.82 -8.66
CA PHE A 10 13.73 21.34 -8.09
C PHE A 10 13.51 19.85 -8.43
N LEU A 11 13.66 19.44 -9.68
CA LEU A 11 13.55 18.04 -10.10
C LEU A 11 14.59 17.15 -9.39
N ILE A 12 15.86 17.57 -9.33
CA ILE A 12 16.91 16.81 -8.63
C ILE A 12 16.56 16.65 -7.14
N LEU A 13 16.09 17.70 -6.48
CA LEU A 13 15.71 17.64 -5.06
C LEU A 13 14.48 16.77 -4.83
N GLN A 14 13.57 16.64 -5.80
CA GLN A 14 12.41 15.74 -5.68
C GLN A 14 12.83 14.27 -5.60
N GLU A 15 13.86 13.87 -6.33
CA GLU A 15 14.44 12.51 -6.25
C GLU A 15 14.99 12.20 -4.85
N LEU A 16 15.34 13.24 -4.08
CA LEU A 16 15.86 13.11 -2.71
C LEU A 16 14.75 13.10 -1.64
N ILE A 17 13.47 13.04 -1.99
CA ILE A 17 12.36 13.14 -1.02
C ILE A 17 12.44 12.08 0.11
N ASN A 18 12.99 10.91 -0.19
CA ASN A 18 13.20 9.83 0.77
C ASN A 18 14.57 9.89 1.46
N ASP A 19 15.52 10.70 0.97
CA ASP A 19 16.83 10.95 1.60
C ASP A 19 16.82 12.28 2.37
N ARG A 20 16.29 12.19 3.59
CA ARG A 20 16.17 13.31 4.54
C ARG A 20 17.50 13.98 4.84
N LYS A 21 18.60 13.22 4.90
CA LYS A 21 19.92 13.75 5.29
C LYS A 21 20.48 14.63 4.19
N SER A 22 20.35 14.19 2.94
CA SER A 22 20.75 14.97 1.78
C SER A 22 19.90 16.24 1.64
N LEU A 23 18.57 16.13 1.76
CA LEU A 23 17.69 17.30 1.74
C LEU A 23 18.03 18.31 2.85
N TYR A 24 18.27 17.86 4.07
CA TYR A 24 18.63 18.74 5.19
C TYR A 24 19.93 19.48 4.93
N SER A 25 20.92 18.81 4.34
CA SER A 25 22.21 19.42 3.98
C SER A 25 22.05 20.53 2.93
N CYS A 26 21.05 20.42 2.05
CA CYS A 26 20.76 21.45 1.05
C CYS A 26 20.16 22.74 1.65
N LEU A 27 19.57 22.70 2.86
CA LEU A 27 18.96 23.87 3.51
C LEU A 27 19.98 24.97 3.84
N SER A 28 21.23 24.61 4.12
CA SER A 28 22.29 25.53 4.54
C SER A 28 23.12 26.10 3.40
N VAL A 29 22.89 25.65 2.16
CA VAL A 29 23.75 25.98 1.01
C VAL A 29 23.53 27.41 0.54
N ASN A 30 22.28 27.78 0.24
CA ASN A 30 21.90 29.14 -0.14
C ASN A 30 20.37 29.33 -0.03
N LYS A 31 19.90 30.56 -0.21
CA LYS A 31 18.48 30.92 -0.10
C LYS A 31 17.57 30.15 -1.06
N LEU A 32 18.00 29.95 -2.33
CA LEU A 32 17.22 29.25 -3.35
C LEU A 32 17.00 27.78 -2.95
N LEU A 33 18.08 27.05 -2.65
CA LEU A 33 17.99 25.65 -2.23
C LEU A 33 17.22 25.50 -0.91
N CYS A 34 17.39 26.45 0.01
CA CYS A 34 16.60 26.49 1.25
C CYS A 34 15.10 26.56 0.95
N GLU A 35 14.67 27.49 0.09
CA GLU A 35 13.26 27.65 -0.30
C GLU A 35 12.71 26.42 -1.04
N LEU A 36 13.45 25.88 -2.01
CA LEU A 36 13.05 24.69 -2.76
C LEU A 36 12.90 23.47 -1.84
N VAL A 37 13.88 23.22 -0.97
CA VAL A 37 13.83 22.10 -0.01
C VAL A 37 12.67 22.27 0.97
N VAL A 38 12.46 23.48 1.52
CA VAL A 38 11.31 23.75 2.40
C VAL A 38 10.00 23.45 1.67
N SER A 39 9.88 23.86 0.41
CA SER A 39 8.70 23.59 -0.42
C SER A 39 8.45 22.12 -0.70
N ILE A 40 9.49 21.27 -0.66
CA ILE A 40 9.39 19.81 -0.84
C ILE A 40 9.02 19.15 0.49
N LEU A 41 9.77 19.46 1.56
CA LEU A 41 9.55 18.90 2.90
C LEU A 41 8.14 19.21 3.43
N TRP A 42 7.62 20.40 3.16
CA TRP A 42 6.29 20.81 3.64
C TRP A 42 5.12 20.36 2.77
N ARG A 43 5.34 19.61 1.67
CA ARG A 43 4.24 18.98 0.91
C ARG A 43 3.46 17.97 1.74
N ASP A 44 4.21 17.18 2.50
CA ASP A 44 3.70 16.20 3.44
C ASP A 44 4.61 16.22 4.69
N PRO A 45 4.37 17.18 5.61
CA PRO A 45 5.19 17.30 6.80
C PRO A 45 4.98 16.12 7.76
N TYR A 46 3.84 15.42 7.67
CA TYR A 46 3.45 14.33 8.57
C TYR A 46 4.34 13.10 8.43
N LYS A 47 4.85 12.83 7.21
CA LYS A 47 5.85 11.77 6.98
C LYS A 47 7.08 11.90 7.89
N TYR A 48 7.46 13.11 8.29
CA TYR A 48 8.62 13.37 9.13
C TYR A 48 8.33 13.28 10.64
N LEU A 49 7.05 13.23 11.02
CA LEU A 49 6.61 13.11 12.42
C LEU A 49 6.64 11.66 12.90
N ARG A 50 6.60 10.68 11.99
CA ARG A 50 6.73 9.25 12.34
C ARG A 50 8.14 8.97 12.89
N SER A 51 8.21 8.51 14.15
CA SER A 51 9.40 7.92 14.79
C SER A 51 8.97 6.74 15.65
N ARG A 52 9.85 5.73 15.78
CA ARG A 52 9.67 4.62 16.73
C ARG A 52 9.91 5.09 18.17
N ASP A 53 10.68 6.16 18.34
CA ASP A 53 10.90 6.80 19.62
C ASP A 53 9.74 7.77 19.92
N ILE A 54 9.04 7.51 21.02
CA ILE A 54 7.86 8.28 21.43
C ILE A 54 8.25 9.71 21.83
N GLU A 55 9.36 9.90 22.54
CA GLU A 55 9.82 11.22 22.99
C GLU A 55 10.21 12.07 21.79
N GLU A 56 10.92 11.47 20.83
CA GLU A 56 11.28 12.14 19.60
C GLU A 56 10.04 12.52 18.78
N ARG A 57 9.07 11.61 18.66
CA ARG A 57 7.79 11.86 17.98
C ARG A 57 7.04 13.04 18.61
N LEU A 58 6.92 13.07 19.94
CA LEU A 58 6.26 14.15 20.67
C LEU A 58 6.97 15.49 20.44
N LYS A 59 8.30 15.51 20.59
CA LYS A 59 9.11 16.71 20.36
C LYS A 59 8.94 17.27 18.94
N ARG A 60 8.97 16.40 17.92
CA ARG A 60 8.74 16.78 16.53
C ARG A 60 7.30 17.30 16.32
N GLY A 61 6.31 16.63 16.93
CA GLY A 61 4.90 17.03 16.90
C GLY A 61 4.69 18.42 17.48
N THR A 62 5.21 18.72 18.68
CA THR A 62 5.09 20.03 19.32
C THR A 62 5.74 21.15 18.50
N LEU A 63 6.90 20.90 17.87
CA LEU A 63 7.55 21.89 17.00
C LEU A 63 6.70 22.16 15.75
N PHE A 64 6.15 21.11 15.15
CA PHE A 64 5.28 21.21 13.98
C PHE A 64 3.98 21.98 14.30
N GLU A 65 3.31 21.61 15.39
CA GLU A 65 2.11 22.28 15.88
C GLU A 65 2.39 23.77 16.13
N ARG A 66 3.50 24.10 16.80
CA ARG A 66 3.87 25.50 17.06
C ARG A 66 3.98 26.34 15.79
N ILE A 67 4.54 25.77 14.72
CA ILE A 67 4.63 26.47 13.42
C ILE A 67 3.22 26.72 12.86
N ILE A 68 2.33 25.72 12.92
CA ILE A 68 0.93 25.88 12.47
C ILE A 68 0.21 26.95 13.28
N LEU A 69 0.31 26.91 14.61
CA LEU A 69 -0.34 27.87 15.50
C LEU A 69 0.13 29.31 15.21
N PHE A 70 1.42 29.49 14.88
CA PHE A 70 1.95 30.79 14.46
C PHE A 70 1.44 31.27 13.10
N HIS A 71 0.88 30.39 12.27
CA HIS A 71 0.25 30.77 11.01
C HIS A 71 -1.25 31.08 11.14
N LEU A 72 -1.88 30.82 12.29
CA LEU A 72 -3.28 31.16 12.51
C LEU A 72 -3.51 32.68 12.41
N PRO A 73 -4.55 33.12 11.68
CA PRO A 73 -4.89 34.54 11.60
C PRO A 73 -5.41 35.05 12.94
N GLU A 74 -5.30 36.35 13.17
CA GLU A 74 -5.68 36.99 14.43
C GLU A 74 -7.13 36.68 14.86
N SER A 75 -8.06 36.64 13.90
CA SER A 75 -9.45 36.26 14.15
C SER A 75 -9.60 34.85 14.72
N SER A 76 -8.88 33.87 14.17
CA SER A 76 -8.85 32.49 14.69
C SER A 76 -8.23 32.45 16.08
N ARG A 77 -7.12 33.19 16.32
CA ARG A 77 -6.48 33.25 17.64
C ARG A 77 -7.42 33.80 18.71
N ASN A 78 -8.10 34.91 18.40
CA ASN A 78 -9.08 35.52 19.31
C ASN A 78 -10.27 34.58 19.57
N HIS A 79 -10.71 33.85 18.56
CA HIS A 79 -11.75 32.83 18.72
C HIS A 79 -11.32 31.71 19.66
N LEU A 80 -10.12 31.15 19.49
CA LEU A 80 -9.58 30.10 20.36
C LEU A 80 -9.47 30.57 21.82
N ILE A 81 -8.95 31.79 22.04
CA ILE A 81 -8.86 32.40 23.37
C ILE A 81 -10.25 32.53 24.02
N SER A 82 -11.27 32.96 23.26
CA SER A 82 -12.66 33.07 23.75
C SER A 82 -13.27 31.74 24.17
N LYS A 83 -12.72 30.61 23.69
CA LYS A 83 -13.12 29.25 24.04
C LYS A 83 -12.23 28.61 25.11
N GLY A 84 -11.39 29.41 25.76
CA GLY A 84 -10.47 28.96 26.81
C GLY A 84 -9.24 28.21 26.29
N ILE A 85 -8.93 28.30 24.99
CA ILE A 85 -7.79 27.63 24.36
C ILE A 85 -6.64 28.64 24.23
N ASN A 86 -5.79 28.74 25.26
CA ASN A 86 -4.64 29.65 25.29
C ASN A 86 -3.32 28.88 25.16
N ILE A 87 -3.08 28.30 23.98
CA ILE A 87 -1.92 27.44 23.70
C ILE A 87 -0.87 28.10 22.78
N ILE A 88 -1.18 29.27 22.22
CA ILE A 88 -0.29 29.95 21.26
C ILE A 88 0.75 30.74 22.05
N PRO A 89 2.03 30.34 22.05
CA PRO A 89 3.06 31.05 22.80
C PRO A 89 3.35 32.42 22.16
N GLU A 90 3.99 33.32 22.90
CA GLU A 90 4.47 34.57 22.30
C GLU A 90 5.49 34.29 21.19
N GLN A 91 5.25 34.91 20.03
CA GLN A 91 6.12 34.76 18.87
C GLN A 91 7.32 35.71 19.00
N ARG A 92 8.47 35.17 19.44
CA ARG A 92 9.71 35.96 19.58
C ARG A 92 10.36 36.31 18.23
N GLN A 93 10.09 35.54 17.16
CA GLN A 93 10.65 35.75 15.83
C GLN A 93 9.64 35.43 14.74
N LYS A 94 9.63 36.22 13.67
CA LYS A 94 8.78 36.00 12.49
C LYS A 94 9.26 34.76 11.73
N LEU A 95 8.33 33.92 11.30
CA LEU A 95 8.64 32.76 10.46
C LEU A 95 9.19 33.20 9.11
N LEU A 96 10.21 32.49 8.62
CA LEU A 96 10.91 32.81 7.38
C LEU A 96 10.07 32.54 6.13
N PHE A 97 9.20 31.53 6.20
CA PHE A 97 8.37 31.08 5.09
C PHE A 97 6.90 31.00 5.51
N ASP A 98 5.99 31.11 4.54
CA ASP A 98 4.60 30.70 4.74
C ASP A 98 4.50 29.20 4.52
N TYR A 99 4.89 28.43 5.53
CA TYR A 99 5.05 26.98 5.42
C TYR A 99 3.77 26.27 4.98
N ILE A 100 2.61 26.77 5.44
CA ILE A 100 1.29 26.20 5.16
C ILE A 100 0.99 26.16 3.66
N LYS A 101 1.43 27.17 2.89
CA LYS A 101 1.11 27.24 1.46
C LYS A 101 1.68 26.07 0.65
N TYR A 102 2.71 25.41 1.16
CA TYR A 102 3.37 24.28 0.50
C TYR A 102 2.68 22.94 0.76
N CYS A 103 1.77 22.86 1.74
CA CYS A 103 1.10 21.61 2.10
C CYS A 103 0.19 21.11 0.98
N GLN A 104 0.38 19.84 0.62
CA GLN A 104 -0.41 19.12 -0.37
C GLN A 104 -1.16 17.94 0.25
N TYR A 105 -0.79 17.52 1.46
CA TYR A 105 -1.52 16.55 2.26
C TYR A 105 -2.03 17.20 3.54
N ILE A 106 -3.31 16.97 3.86
CA ILE A 106 -3.91 17.41 5.12
C ILE A 106 -4.32 16.16 5.91
N CYS A 107 -3.59 15.91 6.99
CA CYS A 107 -3.85 14.87 7.97
C CYS A 107 -3.68 15.48 9.36
N TYR A 108 -4.72 16.11 9.87
CA TYR A 108 -4.65 16.78 11.17
C TYR A 108 -5.73 16.21 12.07
N GLY A 109 -5.31 15.61 13.19
CA GLY A 109 -6.18 14.90 14.12
C GLY A 109 -5.64 14.95 15.56
N LYS A 110 -6.41 14.39 16.50
CA LYS A 110 -6.19 14.54 17.95
C LYS A 110 -4.76 14.22 18.44
N TYR A 111 -4.06 13.30 17.79
CA TYR A 111 -2.69 12.88 18.16
C TYR A 111 -1.64 14.00 18.14
N PHE A 112 -1.90 15.13 17.46
CA PHE A 112 -0.94 16.25 17.45
C PHE A 112 -0.99 17.11 18.71
N HIS A 113 -2.01 16.96 19.55
CA HIS A 113 -2.28 17.89 20.63
C HIS A 113 -2.20 17.29 22.03
N GLU A 114 -1.74 16.04 22.17
CA GLU A 114 -1.64 15.33 23.46
C GLU A 114 -0.80 16.11 24.50
N SER A 115 0.00 17.09 24.07
CA SER A 115 0.78 17.95 24.94
C SER A 115 -0.02 19.08 25.63
N HIS A 116 -1.25 19.33 25.21
CA HIS A 116 -2.12 20.36 25.76
C HIS A 116 -3.27 19.71 26.52
N ASN A 117 -3.48 20.02 27.81
CA ASN A 117 -4.58 19.47 28.60
C ASN A 117 -5.95 20.07 28.18
N LEU A 118 -6.36 19.91 26.92
CA LEU A 118 -7.63 20.41 26.38
C LEU A 118 -8.74 19.37 26.54
N THR A 119 -9.99 19.84 26.60
CA THR A 119 -11.17 18.97 26.52
C THR A 119 -11.42 18.51 25.08
N ASP A 120 -12.18 17.42 24.87
CA ASP A 120 -12.59 16.97 23.54
C ASP A 120 -13.25 18.07 22.70
N SER A 121 -14.10 18.90 23.32
CA SER A 121 -14.76 20.03 22.66
C SER A 121 -13.77 21.11 22.23
N GLN A 122 -12.77 21.40 23.06
CA GLN A 122 -11.71 22.37 22.74
C GLN A 122 -10.82 21.86 21.61
N TYR A 123 -10.49 20.56 21.59
CA TYR A 123 -9.76 19.95 20.48
C TYR A 123 -10.50 20.07 19.15
N ALA A 124 -11.81 19.80 19.13
CA ALA A 124 -12.61 19.93 17.91
C ALA A 124 -12.56 21.36 17.35
N ILE A 125 -12.67 22.37 18.21
CA ILE A 125 -12.60 23.79 17.81
C ILE A 125 -11.21 24.13 17.27
N LEU A 126 -10.14 23.68 17.94
CA LEU A 126 -8.76 23.90 17.50
C LEU A 126 -8.51 23.28 16.13
N ASN A 127 -8.89 22.01 15.96
CA ASN A 127 -8.78 21.28 14.71
C ASN A 127 -9.54 21.99 13.58
N GLN A 128 -10.76 22.45 13.84
CA GLN A 128 -11.55 23.18 12.85
C GLN A 128 -10.83 24.43 12.32
N GLU A 129 -10.27 25.25 13.22
CA GLU A 129 -9.56 26.47 12.83
C GLU A 129 -8.24 26.17 12.10
N ILE A 130 -7.54 25.10 12.47
CA ILE A 130 -6.33 24.65 11.77
C ILE A 130 -6.65 24.12 10.37
N ILE A 131 -7.67 23.28 10.23
CA ILE A 131 -8.10 22.77 8.91
C ILE A 131 -8.54 23.94 8.02
N LYS A 132 -9.28 24.91 8.57
CA LYS A 132 -9.67 26.14 7.86
C LYS A 132 -8.47 26.96 7.40
N LEU A 133 -7.42 27.07 8.21
CA LEU A 133 -6.15 27.67 7.80
C LEU A 133 -5.54 26.95 6.60
N PHE A 134 -5.46 25.62 6.63
CA PHE A 134 -4.95 24.85 5.49
C PHE A 134 -5.80 25.04 4.22
N ILE A 135 -7.14 24.91 4.33
CA ILE A 135 -8.04 25.06 3.19
C ILE A 135 -7.95 26.45 2.54
N SER A 136 -7.73 27.49 3.35
CA SER A 136 -7.63 28.87 2.86
C SER A 136 -6.28 29.23 2.26
N LYS A 137 -5.18 28.59 2.70
CA LYS A 137 -3.82 28.92 2.25
C LYS A 137 -3.24 27.96 1.22
N CYS A 138 -3.63 26.69 1.23
CA CYS A 138 -3.11 25.69 0.30
C CYS A 138 -3.80 25.86 -1.07
N TYR A 139 -3.04 25.98 -2.16
CA TYR A 139 -3.60 26.17 -3.50
C TYR A 139 -3.68 24.88 -4.34
N ALA A 140 -3.20 23.77 -3.80
CA ALA A 140 -3.11 22.49 -4.48
C ALA A 140 -3.07 21.31 -3.50
N ILE A 141 -4.14 21.13 -2.72
CA ILE A 141 -4.28 19.95 -1.87
C ILE A 141 -4.48 18.75 -2.80
N LYS A 142 -3.58 17.78 -2.70
CA LYS A 142 -3.61 16.55 -3.50
C LYS A 142 -4.21 15.39 -2.73
N ARG A 143 -4.10 15.38 -1.40
CA ARG A 143 -4.50 14.27 -0.53
C ARG A 143 -5.21 14.78 0.71
N LEU A 144 -6.26 14.08 1.13
CA LEU A 144 -6.98 14.32 2.38
C LEU A 144 -7.06 13.04 3.21
N SER A 145 -6.83 13.16 4.52
CA SER A 145 -7.09 12.11 5.51
C SER A 145 -8.59 12.06 5.85
N THR A 146 -9.06 10.90 6.28
CA THR A 146 -10.42 10.68 6.79
C THR A 146 -10.77 11.53 8.01
N MET A 147 -9.78 11.92 8.82
CA MET A 147 -9.99 12.72 10.05
C MET A 147 -10.62 14.09 9.77
N VAL A 148 -10.49 14.62 8.54
CA VAL A 148 -11.10 15.91 8.17
C VAL A 148 -12.60 15.80 7.88
N SER A 149 -13.16 14.58 7.82
CA SER A 149 -14.56 14.35 7.49
C SER A 149 -15.56 14.86 8.54
N GLU A 150 -15.07 15.17 9.73
CA GLU A 150 -15.86 15.75 10.83
C GLU A 150 -16.28 17.21 10.56
N TYR A 151 -15.63 17.88 9.61
CA TYR A 151 -15.83 19.31 9.35
C TYR A 151 -16.37 19.54 7.93
N PRO A 152 -17.25 20.54 7.73
CA PRO A 152 -17.75 20.89 6.41
C PRO A 152 -16.72 21.69 5.62
N ILE A 153 -15.54 21.10 5.34
CA ILE A 153 -14.39 21.79 4.74
C ILE A 153 -14.69 22.44 3.38
N TYR A 154 -15.69 21.91 2.68
CA TYR A 154 -16.19 22.44 1.41
C TYR A 154 -16.80 23.85 1.56
N THR A 155 -17.17 24.25 2.77
CA THR A 155 -17.71 25.59 3.09
C THR A 155 -16.63 26.60 3.45
N PHE A 156 -15.38 26.15 3.69
CA PHE A 156 -14.34 27.04 4.16
C PHE A 156 -13.83 27.97 3.05
N PRO A 157 -13.37 29.18 3.40
CA PRO A 157 -12.79 30.10 2.42
C PRO A 157 -11.65 29.44 1.66
N GLY A 158 -11.68 29.52 0.33
CA GLY A 158 -10.65 28.92 -0.53
C GLY A 158 -10.86 27.47 -0.93
N ALA A 159 -11.88 26.78 -0.40
CA ALA A 159 -12.16 25.36 -0.69
C ALA A 159 -12.22 25.02 -2.18
N ASN A 160 -12.91 25.83 -2.99
CA ASN A 160 -13.01 25.62 -4.44
C ASN A 160 -11.64 25.61 -5.14
N VAL A 161 -10.69 26.42 -4.66
CA VAL A 161 -9.34 26.48 -5.23
C VAL A 161 -8.50 25.34 -4.68
N SER A 162 -8.52 25.15 -3.37
CA SER A 162 -7.62 24.24 -2.67
C SER A 162 -7.96 22.76 -2.92
N LEU A 163 -9.26 22.43 -2.96
CA LEU A 163 -9.77 21.05 -3.11
C LEU A 163 -10.02 20.63 -4.56
N SER A 164 -10.13 21.56 -5.52
CA SER A 164 -10.37 21.21 -6.94
C SER A 164 -9.27 20.36 -7.56
N LYS A 165 -8.06 20.38 -6.97
CA LYS A 165 -6.88 19.60 -7.41
C LYS A 165 -6.69 18.30 -6.65
N LEU A 166 -7.67 17.87 -5.85
CA LEU A 166 -7.60 16.64 -5.10
C LEU A 166 -7.42 15.44 -6.03
N LYS A 167 -6.44 14.59 -5.72
CA LYS A 167 -6.04 13.41 -6.51
C LYS A 167 -6.24 12.11 -5.75
N GLU A 168 -6.07 12.13 -4.43
CA GLU A 168 -6.24 10.95 -3.59
C GLU A 168 -7.17 11.26 -2.42
N LEU A 169 -8.08 10.33 -2.13
CA LEU A 169 -9.01 10.45 -1.03
C LEU A 169 -9.22 9.10 -0.36
N GLN A 170 -9.16 9.11 0.96
CA GLN A 170 -9.58 8.00 1.81
C GLN A 170 -10.98 8.31 2.34
N CYS A 171 -11.90 7.37 2.15
CA CYS A 171 -13.30 7.50 2.55
C CYS A 171 -13.64 6.45 3.60
N MET A 172 -14.25 6.87 4.71
CA MET A 172 -14.92 5.99 5.67
C MET A 172 -16.43 6.13 5.49
N SER A 173 -17.13 5.02 5.34
CA SER A 173 -18.58 5.07 5.16
C SER A 173 -19.34 5.57 6.39
N CYS A 174 -18.73 5.48 7.58
CA CYS A 174 -19.27 6.02 8.83
C CYS A 174 -19.16 7.54 8.96
N SER A 175 -18.48 8.22 8.02
CA SER A 175 -18.41 9.67 7.99
C SER A 175 -19.70 10.29 7.46
N GLU A 176 -19.98 11.52 7.90
CA GLU A 176 -21.13 12.33 7.49
C GLU A 176 -21.35 12.37 5.97
N LEU A 177 -22.58 12.07 5.53
CA LEU A 177 -22.94 12.08 4.10
C LEU A 177 -22.68 13.45 3.46
N SER A 178 -22.97 14.52 4.21
CA SER A 178 -22.85 15.91 3.77
C SER A 178 -21.42 16.29 3.38
N PHE A 179 -20.42 15.70 4.05
CA PHE A 179 -19.01 15.88 3.72
C PHE A 179 -18.71 15.45 2.29
N TYR A 180 -19.11 14.22 1.93
CA TYR A 180 -18.86 13.69 0.59
C TYR A 180 -19.70 14.40 -0.49
N TYR A 181 -20.94 14.78 -0.19
CA TYR A 181 -21.74 15.60 -1.10
C TYR A 181 -21.09 16.97 -1.37
N GLY A 182 -20.55 17.62 -0.33
CA GLY A 182 -19.83 18.88 -0.48
C GLY A 182 -18.55 18.74 -1.31
N LEU A 183 -17.74 17.71 -1.05
CA LEU A 183 -16.58 17.40 -1.89
C LEU A 183 -16.98 17.11 -3.34
N ALA A 184 -18.09 16.40 -3.56
CA ALA A 184 -18.61 16.08 -4.88
C ALA A 184 -19.09 17.33 -5.66
N GLN A 185 -19.22 18.50 -5.04
CA GLN A 185 -19.48 19.74 -5.76
C GLN A 185 -18.20 20.37 -6.34
N ILE A 186 -17.04 20.08 -5.75
CA ILE A 186 -15.77 20.75 -6.03
C ILE A 186 -14.81 19.82 -6.78
N CYS A 187 -14.65 18.59 -6.29
CA CYS A 187 -13.65 17.64 -6.76
C CYS A 187 -14.13 16.91 -8.02
N ARG A 188 -13.34 16.99 -9.09
CA ARG A 188 -13.59 16.29 -10.36
C ARG A 188 -12.44 15.35 -10.77
N SER A 189 -11.30 15.44 -10.08
CA SER A 189 -10.03 14.88 -10.55
C SER A 189 -9.42 13.81 -9.64
N ILE A 190 -10.20 13.23 -8.73
CA ILE A 190 -9.71 12.18 -7.83
C ILE A 190 -9.46 10.91 -8.65
N GLU A 191 -8.22 10.42 -8.60
CA GLU A 191 -7.75 9.26 -9.36
C GLU A 191 -7.46 8.05 -8.45
N LYS A 192 -7.19 8.27 -7.16
CA LYS A 192 -6.91 7.22 -6.18
C LYS A 192 -7.90 7.28 -5.03
N ILE A 193 -8.64 6.20 -4.81
CA ILE A 193 -9.66 6.13 -3.76
C ILE A 193 -9.42 4.90 -2.89
N SER A 194 -9.38 5.13 -1.58
CA SER A 194 -9.42 4.08 -0.56
C SER A 194 -10.78 4.11 0.12
N LEU A 195 -11.47 2.97 0.14
CA LEU A 195 -12.81 2.82 0.72
C LEU A 195 -12.75 1.91 1.95
N MET A 196 -13.09 2.45 3.12
CA MET A 196 -13.39 1.67 4.33
C MET A 196 -14.90 1.65 4.51
N LEU A 197 -15.51 0.51 4.19
CA LEU A 197 -16.95 0.33 4.10
C LEU A 197 -17.46 -0.47 5.31
N PHE A 198 -18.16 0.22 6.21
CA PHE A 198 -18.82 -0.31 7.41
C PHE A 198 -20.35 -0.21 7.31
N GLU A 199 -20.86 0.78 6.57
CA GLU A 199 -22.28 1.08 6.40
C GLU A 199 -22.58 1.69 5.03
N SER A 200 -23.86 1.86 4.70
CA SER A 200 -24.26 2.48 3.43
C SER A 200 -23.95 3.98 3.44
N ASN A 201 -23.21 4.48 2.45
CA ASN A 201 -22.92 5.92 2.33
C ASN A 201 -23.21 6.42 0.91
N SER A 202 -24.37 7.05 0.74
CA SER A 202 -24.79 7.60 -0.56
C SER A 202 -23.93 8.79 -1.01
N GLY A 203 -23.31 9.51 -0.08
CA GLY A 203 -22.39 10.61 -0.36
C GLY A 203 -21.12 10.11 -1.05
N ILE A 204 -20.52 9.02 -0.58
CA ILE A 204 -19.37 8.36 -1.24
C ILE A 204 -19.74 7.94 -2.67
N ALA A 205 -20.91 7.31 -2.84
CA ALA A 205 -21.37 6.92 -4.17
C ALA A 205 -21.46 8.14 -5.10
N HIS A 206 -22.11 9.22 -4.66
CA HIS A 206 -22.24 10.43 -5.44
C HIS A 206 -20.89 11.08 -5.76
N LEU A 207 -19.95 11.08 -4.81
CA LEU A 207 -18.60 11.58 -5.03
C LEU A 207 -17.88 10.79 -6.13
N ILE A 208 -17.94 9.46 -6.10
CA ILE A 208 -17.35 8.59 -7.13
C ILE A 208 -17.96 8.89 -8.50
N GLU A 209 -19.29 9.04 -8.58
CA GLU A 209 -19.99 9.37 -9.83
C GLU A 209 -19.51 10.70 -10.45
N MET A 210 -19.10 11.65 -9.61
CA MET A 210 -18.69 12.98 -10.04
C MET A 210 -17.22 13.07 -10.49
N GLN A 211 -16.44 11.99 -10.35
CA GLN A 211 -15.04 11.99 -10.80
C GLN A 211 -14.96 11.77 -12.31
N THR A 212 -13.90 12.27 -12.95
CA THR A 212 -13.68 12.03 -14.37
C THR A 212 -13.10 10.66 -14.65
N ARG A 213 -12.22 10.16 -13.76
CA ARG A 213 -11.47 8.91 -13.98
C ARG A 213 -10.82 8.41 -12.69
N ILE A 214 -11.21 7.25 -12.20
CA ILE A 214 -10.58 6.57 -11.05
C ILE A 214 -9.64 5.48 -11.56
N LYS A 215 -8.36 5.55 -11.20
CA LYS A 215 -7.31 4.61 -11.64
C LYS A 215 -6.90 3.61 -10.57
N TYR A 216 -6.91 4.03 -9.31
CA TYR A 216 -6.38 3.24 -8.20
C TYR A 216 -7.46 3.06 -7.14
N LEU A 217 -7.84 1.82 -6.89
CA LEU A 217 -8.93 1.48 -6.00
C LEU A 217 -8.45 0.51 -4.91
N CYS A 218 -8.68 0.90 -3.65
CA CYS A 218 -8.49 0.07 -2.47
C CYS A 218 -9.83 -0.04 -1.76
N VAL A 219 -10.27 -1.26 -1.43
CA VAL A 219 -11.55 -1.50 -0.76
C VAL A 219 -11.35 -2.45 0.40
N TYR A 220 -11.61 -1.94 1.60
CA TYR A 220 -11.80 -2.71 2.82
C TYR A 220 -13.28 -2.70 3.15
N VAL A 221 -13.88 -3.88 3.27
CA VAL A 221 -15.28 -4.01 3.69
C VAL A 221 -15.31 -4.79 4.99
N ASP A 222 -15.94 -4.19 5.98
CA ASP A 222 -16.08 -4.76 7.31
C ASP A 222 -17.51 -4.51 7.78
N ASP A 223 -18.42 -5.24 7.13
CA ASP A 223 -19.81 -5.33 7.55
C ASP A 223 -19.88 -6.34 8.71
N ASN A 224 -19.32 -5.96 9.86
CA ASN A 224 -19.30 -6.76 11.08
C ASN A 224 -20.74 -7.09 11.54
N ASP A 225 -21.29 -8.16 10.99
CA ASP A 225 -22.27 -9.03 11.64
C ASP A 225 -21.57 -10.21 12.35
N TYR A 226 -20.24 -10.16 12.49
CA TYR A 226 -19.43 -11.10 13.25
C TYR A 226 -19.52 -10.83 14.77
N GLY A 227 -20.68 -11.09 15.36
CA GLY A 227 -20.78 -11.57 16.74
C GLY A 227 -20.61 -10.59 17.91
N PHE A 228 -20.42 -9.28 17.69
CA PHE A 228 -20.48 -8.27 18.76
C PHE A 228 -21.86 -7.60 18.91
N LYS A 229 -22.88 -8.06 18.19
CA LYS A 229 -24.26 -7.69 18.49
C LYS A 229 -24.72 -8.47 19.71
N ASP A 230 -25.17 -7.75 20.72
CA ASP A 230 -25.85 -8.31 21.88
C ASP A 230 -26.96 -9.25 21.38
N LYS A 231 -26.99 -10.49 21.86
CA LYS A 231 -27.92 -11.55 21.39
C LYS A 231 -29.41 -11.19 21.52
N ASN A 232 -29.70 -10.04 22.13
CA ASN A 232 -31.04 -9.54 22.40
C ASN A 232 -31.57 -8.56 21.34
N GLU A 233 -30.74 -8.04 20.42
CA GLU A 233 -31.21 -7.14 19.33
C GLU A 233 -31.42 -7.83 17.98
N SER A 234 -31.07 -9.11 17.86
CA SER A 234 -31.07 -9.88 16.61
C SER A 234 -32.46 -10.33 16.12
N LYS A 235 -33.47 -9.46 16.18
CA LYS A 235 -34.80 -9.74 15.62
C LYS A 235 -35.42 -8.63 14.78
N LYS A 236 -34.74 -7.52 14.49
CA LYS A 236 -35.38 -6.39 13.78
C LYS A 236 -34.81 -5.90 12.46
N GLU A 237 -33.71 -6.43 11.94
CA GLU A 237 -33.23 -6.04 10.60
C GLU A 237 -32.81 -7.24 9.75
N GLN A 238 -33.79 -8.09 9.42
CA GLN A 238 -33.77 -8.87 8.18
C GLN A 238 -34.91 -8.37 7.28
N VAL A 239 -34.80 -7.14 6.78
CA VAL A 239 -35.74 -6.62 5.77
C VAL A 239 -34.97 -5.85 4.69
N SER A 240 -34.08 -6.56 4.01
CA SER A 240 -33.88 -6.50 2.55
C SER A 240 -32.61 -7.30 2.22
N GLY A 241 -32.70 -8.25 1.29
CA GLY A 241 -31.52 -8.94 0.74
C GLY A 241 -30.66 -8.04 -0.14
N GLU A 242 -30.72 -6.72 0.03
CA GLU A 242 -29.98 -5.76 -0.78
C GLU A 242 -28.62 -5.46 -0.13
N ASN A 243 -27.57 -5.58 -0.93
CA ASN A 243 -26.21 -5.22 -0.54
C ASN A 243 -26.16 -3.75 -0.06
N LYS A 244 -25.74 -3.51 1.19
CA LYS A 244 -25.71 -2.18 1.83
C LYS A 244 -24.89 -1.14 1.04
N HIS A 245 -23.90 -1.58 0.27
CA HIS A 245 -23.02 -0.70 -0.48
C HIS A 245 -23.34 -0.69 -1.99
N LYS A 246 -24.49 -1.25 -2.41
CA LYS A 246 -24.93 -1.34 -3.83
C LYS A 246 -24.74 -0.04 -4.62
N ARG A 247 -25.07 1.12 -4.05
CA ARG A 247 -24.91 2.43 -4.73
C ARG A 247 -23.44 2.79 -4.97
N ILE A 248 -22.56 2.50 -4.03
CA ILE A 248 -21.11 2.74 -4.17
C ILE A 248 -20.57 1.87 -5.30
N PHE A 249 -20.98 0.61 -5.34
CA PHE A 249 -20.53 -0.31 -6.39
C PHE A 249 -21.08 0.04 -7.77
N GLN A 250 -22.33 0.47 -7.87
CA GLN A 250 -22.88 1.01 -9.12
C GLN A 250 -22.12 2.24 -9.61
N ALA A 251 -21.64 3.09 -8.70
CA ALA A 251 -20.79 4.22 -9.05
C ALA A 251 -19.42 3.76 -9.54
N LEU A 252 -18.80 2.76 -8.90
CA LEU A 252 -17.51 2.19 -9.31
C LEU A 252 -17.55 1.55 -10.69
N VAL A 253 -18.66 0.90 -11.07
CA VAL A 253 -18.86 0.33 -12.41
C VAL A 253 -18.65 1.36 -13.52
N LYS A 254 -19.03 2.62 -13.30
CA LYS A 254 -18.83 3.71 -14.28
C LYS A 254 -17.37 4.03 -14.55
N HIS A 255 -16.46 3.58 -13.69
CA HIS A 255 -15.02 3.81 -13.77
C HIS A 255 -14.22 2.53 -14.04
N ALA A 256 -14.88 1.37 -14.17
CA ALA A 256 -14.24 0.06 -14.21
C ALA A 256 -13.23 -0.07 -15.35
N ASP A 257 -13.51 0.54 -16.50
CA ASP A 257 -12.62 0.59 -17.66
C ASP A 257 -11.35 1.42 -17.41
N SER A 258 -11.34 2.29 -16.41
CA SER A 258 -10.24 3.19 -16.13
C SER A 258 -9.34 2.74 -14.97
N ILE A 259 -9.78 1.75 -14.20
CA ILE A 259 -9.07 1.19 -13.05
C ILE A 259 -7.88 0.34 -13.53
N LEU A 260 -6.68 0.71 -13.05
CA LEU A 260 -5.41 0.03 -13.35
C LEU A 260 -4.90 -0.78 -12.15
N TYR A 261 -5.25 -0.37 -10.93
CA TYR A 261 -4.88 -1.07 -9.70
C TYR A 261 -6.12 -1.33 -8.86
N PHE A 262 -6.28 -2.57 -8.40
CA PHE A 262 -7.36 -2.95 -7.52
C PHE A 262 -6.84 -3.81 -6.37
N MET A 263 -7.08 -3.34 -5.14
CA MET A 263 -6.83 -4.08 -3.91
C MET A 263 -8.12 -4.27 -3.13
N LEU A 264 -8.42 -5.51 -2.75
CA LEU A 264 -9.65 -5.88 -2.04
C LEU A 264 -9.34 -6.79 -0.86
N TRP A 265 -9.80 -6.38 0.33
CA TRP A 265 -10.03 -7.30 1.44
C TRP A 265 -11.41 -7.91 1.24
N ILE A 266 -11.43 -9.21 0.99
CA ILE A 266 -12.62 -9.95 0.60
C ILE A 266 -13.56 -10.05 1.78
N ASP A 267 -14.77 -9.54 1.57
CA ASP A 267 -15.93 -9.75 2.43
C ASP A 267 -17.13 -10.23 1.60
N ARG A 268 -18.09 -10.91 2.23
CA ARG A 268 -19.29 -11.44 1.57
C ARG A 268 -20.18 -10.33 1.00
N SER A 269 -20.14 -9.13 1.56
CA SER A 269 -20.91 -7.99 1.11
C SER A 269 -20.30 -7.29 -0.11
N PHE A 270 -19.09 -7.67 -0.57
CA PHE A 270 -18.53 -7.13 -1.80
C PHE A 270 -19.20 -7.76 -3.05
N PRO A 271 -19.67 -6.98 -4.04
CA PRO A 271 -20.27 -7.50 -5.25
C PRO A 271 -19.17 -7.86 -6.23
N PHE A 272 -18.83 -9.13 -6.22
CA PHE A 272 -17.82 -9.71 -7.09
C PHE A 272 -18.10 -9.54 -8.60
N CYS A 273 -19.31 -9.13 -8.99
CA CYS A 273 -19.64 -8.78 -10.38
C CYS A 273 -18.87 -7.56 -10.92
N LEU A 274 -18.10 -6.85 -10.09
CA LEU A 274 -17.15 -5.86 -10.56
C LEU A 274 -15.96 -6.49 -11.30
N PHE A 275 -15.52 -7.72 -10.94
CA PHE A 275 -14.30 -8.32 -11.51
C PHE A 275 -14.30 -8.39 -13.04
N PRO A 276 -15.35 -8.88 -13.71
CA PRO A 276 -15.35 -8.97 -15.18
C PRO A 276 -15.29 -7.62 -15.89
N GLN A 277 -15.51 -6.52 -15.18
CA GLN A 277 -15.56 -5.17 -15.75
C GLN A 277 -14.19 -4.48 -15.72
N LEU A 278 -13.23 -5.00 -14.94
CA LEU A 278 -11.90 -4.44 -14.74
C LEU A 278 -10.92 -4.84 -15.86
N ILE A 279 -11.30 -4.56 -17.11
CA ILE A 279 -10.58 -5.06 -18.30
C ILE A 279 -9.18 -4.46 -18.51
N ASN A 280 -8.92 -3.27 -17.93
CA ASN A 280 -7.64 -2.56 -18.06
C ASN A 280 -6.73 -2.73 -16.84
N LEU A 281 -7.05 -3.66 -15.95
CA LEU A 281 -6.32 -3.88 -14.71
C LEU A 281 -4.89 -4.35 -14.97
N GLU A 282 -3.92 -3.65 -14.38
CA GLU A 282 -2.48 -3.97 -14.41
C GLU A 282 -2.04 -4.66 -13.12
N THR A 283 -2.67 -4.32 -11.99
CA THR A 283 -2.37 -4.92 -10.68
C THR A 283 -3.64 -5.36 -9.96
N LEU A 284 -3.68 -6.63 -9.57
CA LEU A 284 -4.75 -7.21 -8.75
C LEU A 284 -4.18 -7.73 -7.44
N LYS A 285 -4.70 -7.23 -6.31
CA LYS A 285 -4.40 -7.72 -4.97
C LYS A 285 -5.67 -8.17 -4.26
N LEU A 286 -5.73 -9.42 -3.84
CA LEU A 286 -6.88 -9.98 -3.13
C LEU A 286 -6.46 -10.60 -1.81
N ILE A 287 -7.13 -10.23 -0.72
CA ILE A 287 -6.83 -10.67 0.65
C ILE A 287 -8.08 -11.31 1.25
N ASN A 288 -8.02 -12.60 1.61
CA ASN A 288 -9.15 -13.36 2.15
C ASN A 288 -8.95 -13.79 3.61
N ASP A 289 -8.49 -12.90 4.46
CA ASP A 289 -8.14 -13.22 5.86
C ASP A 289 -9.38 -13.51 6.73
N LEU A 290 -10.56 -13.08 6.30
CA LEU A 290 -11.84 -13.40 6.94
C LEU A 290 -12.36 -14.81 6.60
N GLY A 291 -11.63 -15.58 5.79
CA GLY A 291 -12.01 -16.94 5.42
C GLY A 291 -13.32 -17.02 4.65
N VAL A 292 -13.59 -16.03 3.78
CA VAL A 292 -14.79 -16.02 2.94
C VAL A 292 -14.76 -17.21 1.99
N GLU A 293 -15.92 -17.86 1.85
CA GLU A 293 -16.04 -19.05 1.03
C GLU A 293 -15.80 -18.71 -0.44
N GLN A 294 -14.74 -19.28 -1.02
CA GLN A 294 -14.23 -18.81 -2.31
C GLN A 294 -15.20 -19.05 -3.48
N ARG A 295 -16.12 -20.02 -3.36
CA ARG A 295 -17.18 -20.28 -4.37
C ARG A 295 -18.07 -19.06 -4.63
N LEU A 296 -18.15 -18.12 -3.69
CA LEU A 296 -18.98 -16.91 -3.81
C LEU A 296 -18.45 -15.95 -4.90
N PHE A 297 -17.15 -15.97 -5.15
CA PHE A 297 -16.50 -15.06 -6.09
C PHE A 297 -15.75 -15.76 -7.22
N GLU A 298 -15.48 -17.06 -7.10
CA GLU A 298 -14.81 -17.89 -8.10
C GLU A 298 -15.43 -17.74 -9.50
N LYS A 299 -16.76 -17.86 -9.61
CA LYS A 299 -17.47 -17.73 -10.90
C LYS A 299 -17.26 -16.36 -11.56
N GLN A 300 -17.18 -15.29 -10.77
CA GLN A 300 -16.98 -13.95 -11.32
C GLN A 300 -15.54 -13.75 -11.80
N LEU A 301 -14.56 -14.36 -11.11
CA LEU A 301 -13.16 -14.38 -11.56
C LEU A 301 -12.98 -15.22 -12.83
N GLU A 302 -13.69 -16.35 -12.95
CA GLU A 302 -13.70 -17.17 -14.18
C GLU A 302 -14.25 -16.41 -15.39
N MET A 303 -15.28 -15.59 -15.17
CA MET A 303 -15.87 -14.75 -16.21
C MET A 303 -15.02 -13.53 -16.55
N ALA A 304 -14.07 -13.17 -15.68
CA ALA A 304 -13.24 -11.99 -15.87
C ALA A 304 -12.05 -12.30 -16.79
N SER A 305 -11.74 -11.34 -17.67
CA SER A 305 -10.52 -11.34 -18.48
C SER A 305 -9.65 -10.18 -18.04
N PHE A 306 -8.37 -10.46 -17.79
CA PHE A 306 -7.39 -9.47 -17.34
C PHE A 306 -6.23 -9.37 -18.35
N PRO A 307 -6.48 -8.85 -19.57
CA PRO A 307 -5.51 -8.85 -20.65
C PRO A 307 -4.24 -8.05 -20.32
N ASN A 308 -4.35 -6.99 -19.51
CA ASN A 308 -3.24 -6.10 -19.17
C ASN A 308 -2.58 -6.43 -17.82
N LEU A 309 -2.96 -7.53 -17.17
CA LEU A 309 -2.48 -7.84 -15.83
C LEU A 309 -0.99 -8.15 -15.82
N GLN A 310 -0.26 -7.44 -14.96
CA GLN A 310 1.19 -7.51 -14.81
C GLN A 310 1.59 -8.02 -13.43
N VAL A 311 0.82 -7.66 -12.40
CA VAL A 311 1.07 -8.04 -11.00
C VAL A 311 -0.18 -8.70 -10.42
N LEU A 312 0.01 -9.92 -9.89
CA LEU A 312 -1.01 -10.67 -9.17
C LEU A 312 -0.50 -10.97 -7.75
N GLU A 313 -1.21 -10.48 -6.73
CA GLU A 313 -0.93 -10.80 -5.33
C GLU A 313 -2.17 -11.37 -4.65
N LEU A 314 -2.05 -12.57 -4.07
CA LEU A 314 -3.17 -13.29 -3.48
C LEU A 314 -2.79 -13.78 -2.08
N THR A 315 -3.58 -13.41 -1.06
CA THR A 315 -3.41 -13.87 0.32
C THR A 315 -4.65 -14.64 0.76
N SER A 316 -4.44 -15.83 1.35
CA SER A 316 -5.50 -16.72 1.83
C SER A 316 -6.47 -17.20 0.72
N ILE A 317 -5.98 -17.28 -0.52
CA ILE A 317 -6.71 -17.73 -1.72
C ILE A 317 -6.10 -19.03 -2.25
N SER A 318 -6.94 -19.90 -2.81
CA SER A 318 -6.50 -21.22 -3.30
C SER A 318 -5.71 -21.11 -4.61
N LEU A 319 -4.79 -22.07 -4.81
CA LEU A 319 -4.06 -22.19 -6.09
C LEU A 319 -4.98 -22.48 -7.28
N SER A 320 -6.16 -23.07 -7.04
CA SER A 320 -7.19 -23.26 -8.07
C SER A 320 -7.66 -21.92 -8.64
N ILE A 321 -8.02 -20.96 -7.77
CA ILE A 321 -8.46 -19.64 -8.20
C ILE A 321 -7.30 -18.86 -8.82
N ALA A 322 -6.10 -18.93 -8.24
CA ALA A 322 -4.93 -18.31 -8.83
C ALA A 322 -4.67 -18.79 -10.27
N THR A 323 -4.78 -20.11 -10.50
CA THR A 323 -4.65 -20.72 -11.83
C THR A 323 -5.68 -20.13 -12.80
N LYS A 324 -6.96 -20.07 -12.41
CA LYS A 324 -8.03 -19.52 -13.26
C LYS A 324 -7.79 -18.05 -13.65
N ILE A 325 -7.32 -17.23 -12.71
CA ILE A 325 -6.95 -15.83 -13.00
C ILE A 325 -5.81 -15.80 -14.02
N ILE A 326 -4.76 -16.59 -13.82
CA ILE A 326 -3.58 -16.65 -14.71
C ILE A 326 -3.97 -17.07 -16.14
N GLU A 327 -4.81 -18.09 -16.26
CA GLU A 327 -5.29 -18.60 -17.55
C GLU A 327 -6.12 -17.56 -18.33
N ASN A 328 -6.73 -16.61 -17.63
CA ASN A 328 -7.53 -15.51 -18.20
C ASN A 328 -6.72 -14.24 -18.49
N THR A 329 -5.39 -14.32 -18.54
CA THR A 329 -4.48 -13.22 -18.88
C THR A 329 -3.87 -13.38 -20.28
N ASN A 330 -3.29 -12.30 -20.84
CA ASN A 330 -2.59 -12.35 -22.12
C ASN A 330 -1.06 -12.53 -21.99
N GLY A 331 -0.59 -13.06 -20.85
CA GLY A 331 0.83 -13.33 -20.62
C GLY A 331 1.71 -12.14 -20.27
N ASN A 332 1.10 -11.05 -19.80
CA ASN A 332 1.80 -9.85 -19.33
C ASN A 332 2.28 -9.94 -17.87
N LEU A 333 1.91 -11.00 -17.14
CA LEU A 333 2.32 -11.22 -15.76
C LEU A 333 3.85 -11.34 -15.65
N TRP A 334 4.45 -10.42 -14.91
CA TRP A 334 5.86 -10.47 -14.52
C TRP A 334 6.06 -10.77 -13.03
N LYS A 335 5.02 -10.55 -12.20
CA LYS A 335 5.02 -10.87 -10.77
C LYS A 335 3.75 -11.63 -10.35
N VAL A 336 3.94 -12.78 -9.71
CA VAL A 336 2.87 -13.57 -9.09
C VAL A 336 3.27 -13.93 -7.67
N LYS A 337 2.66 -13.26 -6.68
CA LYS A 337 2.86 -13.51 -5.26
C LYS A 337 1.64 -14.22 -4.69
N ILE A 338 1.83 -15.35 -4.03
CA ILE A 338 0.73 -16.10 -3.41
C ILE A 338 1.13 -16.52 -1.99
N GLU A 339 0.38 -16.02 -1.03
CA GLU A 339 0.45 -16.41 0.38
C GLU A 339 -0.72 -17.35 0.69
N SER A 340 -0.45 -18.65 0.74
CA SER A 340 -1.47 -19.67 1.01
C SER A 340 -0.90 -20.79 1.85
N SER A 341 -1.74 -21.38 2.70
CA SER A 341 -1.42 -22.63 3.40
C SER A 341 -1.86 -23.87 2.61
N ASP A 342 -2.58 -23.69 1.50
CA ASP A 342 -3.11 -24.76 0.67
C ASP A 342 -2.09 -25.22 -0.40
N PHE A 343 -1.76 -26.51 -0.40
CA PHE A 343 -0.87 -27.17 -1.36
C PHE A 343 -1.62 -28.06 -2.36
N ASN A 344 -2.94 -27.93 -2.45
CA ASN A 344 -3.73 -28.57 -3.49
C ASN A 344 -3.48 -27.90 -4.85
N ASN A 345 -3.56 -28.68 -5.94
CA ASN A 345 -3.41 -28.18 -7.32
C ASN A 345 -2.04 -27.56 -7.68
N THR A 346 -0.99 -27.81 -6.90
CA THR A 346 0.35 -27.24 -7.17
C THR A 346 0.89 -27.57 -8.55
N ILE A 347 0.68 -28.80 -9.05
CA ILE A 347 1.09 -29.19 -10.41
C ILE A 347 0.36 -28.36 -11.47
N ILE A 348 -0.95 -28.16 -11.31
CA ILE A 348 -1.78 -27.39 -12.26
C ILE A 348 -1.33 -25.93 -12.25
N TYR A 349 -1.14 -25.36 -11.05
CA TYR A 349 -0.64 -24.01 -10.89
C TYR A 349 0.72 -23.77 -11.56
N ILE A 350 1.71 -24.64 -11.32
CA ILE A 350 3.04 -24.50 -11.96
C ILE A 350 2.93 -24.60 -13.48
N ARG A 351 2.06 -25.48 -14.01
CA ARG A 351 1.82 -25.58 -15.46
C ARG A 351 1.17 -24.31 -16.02
N ALA A 352 0.26 -23.68 -15.30
CA ALA A 352 -0.33 -22.42 -15.72
C ALA A 352 0.73 -21.31 -15.81
N ILE A 353 1.63 -21.20 -14.82
CA ILE A 353 2.76 -20.25 -14.90
C ILE A 353 3.62 -20.50 -16.14
N ILE A 354 3.97 -21.76 -16.43
CA ILE A 354 4.78 -22.13 -17.60
C ILE A 354 4.08 -21.72 -18.91
N ASN A 355 2.78 -21.99 -19.02
CA ASN A 355 2.05 -21.86 -20.27
C ASN A 355 1.56 -20.43 -20.54
N TYR A 356 1.25 -19.67 -19.48
CA TYR A 356 0.57 -18.38 -19.58
C TYR A 356 1.38 -17.21 -19.03
N CYS A 357 2.58 -17.40 -18.47
CA CYS A 357 3.40 -16.30 -17.94
C CYS A 357 4.80 -16.25 -18.59
N PRO A 358 4.92 -16.00 -19.90
CA PRO A 358 6.21 -15.98 -20.60
C PRO A 358 7.16 -14.87 -20.10
N ASN A 359 6.60 -13.83 -19.48
CA ASN A 359 7.34 -12.68 -18.96
C ASN A 359 7.61 -12.76 -17.44
N ILE A 360 7.38 -13.91 -16.80
CA ILE A 360 7.52 -14.04 -15.35
C ILE A 360 8.95 -13.78 -14.88
N GLU A 361 9.10 -12.93 -13.88
CA GLU A 361 10.36 -12.55 -13.25
C GLU A 361 10.37 -12.90 -11.76
N TYR A 362 9.22 -12.79 -11.08
CA TYR A 362 9.08 -13.07 -9.65
C TYR A 362 7.85 -13.95 -9.39
N VAL A 363 8.04 -15.09 -8.73
CA VAL A 363 6.94 -16.05 -8.50
C VAL A 363 7.04 -16.79 -7.16
N SER A 364 5.89 -16.99 -6.51
CA SER A 364 5.73 -17.93 -5.39
C SER A 364 5.48 -19.35 -5.91
N LEU A 365 6.31 -20.31 -5.55
CA LEU A 365 6.17 -21.72 -5.94
C LEU A 365 5.93 -22.62 -4.72
N PHE A 366 4.94 -23.49 -4.86
CA PHE A 366 4.54 -24.45 -3.84
C PHE A 366 5.09 -25.83 -4.23
N ILE A 367 6.19 -26.22 -3.61
CA ILE A 367 7.00 -27.38 -4.01
C ILE A 367 6.78 -28.56 -3.07
N ASN A 368 6.66 -29.75 -3.66
CA ASN A 368 6.65 -31.03 -2.97
C ASN A 368 7.35 -32.09 -3.85
N ASN A 369 7.49 -33.31 -3.32
CA ASN A 369 8.18 -34.39 -4.04
C ASN A 369 7.51 -34.78 -5.38
N GLN A 370 6.22 -34.53 -5.55
CA GLN A 370 5.44 -34.93 -6.73
C GLN A 370 5.56 -33.93 -7.90
N ASN A 371 5.97 -32.68 -7.63
CA ASN A 371 6.00 -31.62 -8.64
C ASN A 371 7.41 -31.14 -9.03
N LEU A 372 8.44 -31.92 -8.69
CA LEU A 372 9.82 -31.58 -9.05
C LEU A 372 10.07 -31.59 -10.56
N ASP A 373 9.31 -32.36 -11.35
CA ASP A 373 9.46 -32.37 -12.81
C ASP A 373 8.79 -31.15 -13.46
N GLU A 374 7.73 -30.61 -12.87
CA GLU A 374 7.15 -29.31 -13.21
C GLU A 374 8.13 -28.17 -12.88
N LEU A 375 8.82 -28.23 -11.74
CA LEU A 375 9.88 -27.25 -11.40
C LEU A 375 10.97 -27.23 -12.47
N LYS A 376 11.46 -28.39 -12.94
CA LYS A 376 12.44 -28.45 -14.03
C LYS A 376 11.94 -27.72 -15.27
N ARG A 377 10.69 -28.00 -15.67
CA ARG A 377 10.08 -27.37 -16.86
C ARG A 377 9.94 -25.86 -16.70
N LEU A 378 9.58 -25.38 -15.52
CA LEU A 378 9.49 -23.96 -15.21
C LEU A 378 10.86 -23.27 -15.34
N LEU A 379 11.91 -23.83 -14.73
CA LEU A 379 13.24 -23.24 -14.80
C LEU A 379 13.81 -23.18 -16.24
N ILE A 380 13.46 -24.16 -17.08
CA ILE A 380 13.84 -24.18 -18.50
C ILE A 380 13.00 -23.19 -19.33
N SER A 381 11.72 -23.00 -19.01
CA SER A 381 10.82 -22.19 -19.83
C SER A 381 10.89 -20.70 -19.48
N CYS A 382 11.00 -20.37 -18.19
CA CYS A 382 10.92 -19.01 -17.67
C CYS A 382 12.31 -18.35 -17.60
N GLN A 383 12.88 -17.99 -18.76
CA GLN A 383 14.25 -17.47 -18.85
C GLN A 383 14.45 -16.02 -18.32
N ARG A 384 13.36 -15.31 -17.97
CA ARG A 384 13.42 -13.98 -17.34
C ARG A 384 13.34 -14.03 -15.81
N LEU A 385 13.24 -15.23 -15.24
CA LEU A 385 13.04 -15.41 -13.81
C LEU A 385 14.24 -14.87 -13.01
N GLU A 386 13.98 -13.90 -12.15
CA GLU A 386 14.97 -13.21 -11.32
C GLU A 386 14.86 -13.60 -9.84
N GLY A 387 13.63 -13.83 -9.37
CA GLY A 387 13.31 -14.15 -7.98
C GLY A 387 12.30 -15.28 -7.84
N ILE A 388 12.55 -16.21 -6.92
CA ILE A 388 11.59 -17.28 -6.58
C ILE A 388 11.40 -17.36 -5.08
N GLU A 389 10.15 -17.31 -4.62
CA GLU A 389 9.77 -17.73 -3.28
C GLU A 389 9.38 -19.21 -3.30
N LEU A 390 9.99 -20.02 -2.45
CA LEU A 390 9.85 -21.47 -2.41
C LEU A 390 9.19 -21.90 -1.11
N LEU A 391 7.89 -22.19 -1.20
CA LEU A 391 7.07 -22.75 -0.13
C LEU A 391 7.10 -24.27 -0.25
N ILE A 392 7.76 -24.94 0.69
CA ILE A 392 7.95 -26.41 0.62
C ILE A 392 7.08 -27.09 1.67
N LYS A 393 6.19 -27.98 1.22
CA LYS A 393 5.41 -28.82 2.13
C LYS A 393 6.19 -30.05 2.52
N MET A 394 6.35 -30.22 3.84
CA MET A 394 6.76 -31.48 4.42
C MET A 394 5.50 -32.33 4.61
N ALA A 395 5.40 -33.46 3.91
CA ALA A 395 4.34 -34.41 4.18
C ALA A 395 4.66 -35.19 5.45
N GLU A 396 3.65 -35.52 6.24
CA GLU A 396 3.81 -36.42 7.38
C GLU A 396 4.43 -37.73 6.89
N ASN A 397 5.54 -38.12 7.51
CA ASN A 397 6.29 -39.36 7.23
C ASN A 397 7.00 -39.47 5.87
N VAL A 398 7.05 -38.41 5.04
CA VAL A 398 7.83 -38.43 3.79
C VAL A 398 8.85 -37.29 3.78
N ARG A 399 10.14 -37.67 3.74
CA ARG A 399 11.24 -36.70 3.66
C ARG A 399 11.27 -36.02 2.28
N PHE A 400 11.46 -34.70 2.28
CA PHE A 400 11.66 -33.96 1.04
C PHE A 400 12.99 -34.35 0.35
N MET A 401 12.95 -34.57 -0.96
CA MET A 401 14.10 -34.95 -1.79
C MET A 401 15.04 -33.76 -2.06
N SER A 402 15.61 -33.21 -0.99
CA SER A 402 16.48 -32.02 -1.00
C SER A 402 17.64 -32.07 -2.00
N GLU A 403 18.34 -33.20 -2.11
CA GLU A 403 19.45 -33.36 -3.06
C GLU A 403 18.98 -33.24 -4.52
N LYS A 404 17.89 -33.92 -4.87
CA LYS A 404 17.27 -33.84 -6.21
C LYS A 404 16.79 -32.42 -6.50
N PHE A 405 16.17 -31.76 -5.53
CA PHE A 405 15.69 -30.39 -5.64
C PHE A 405 16.82 -29.38 -5.91
N PHE A 406 17.89 -29.40 -5.14
CA PHE A 406 19.02 -28.49 -5.37
C PHE A 406 19.78 -28.81 -6.65
N TYR A 407 19.90 -30.08 -7.02
CA TYR A 407 20.46 -30.45 -8.32
C TYR A 407 19.68 -29.81 -9.47
N ILE A 408 18.34 -29.83 -9.40
CA ILE A 408 17.46 -29.17 -10.38
C ILE A 408 17.72 -27.66 -10.42
N LEU A 409 17.74 -26.98 -9.27
CA LEU A 409 17.99 -25.53 -9.21
C LEU A 409 19.36 -25.14 -9.78
N VAL A 410 20.42 -25.82 -9.34
CA VAL A 410 21.78 -25.54 -9.80
C VAL A 410 21.92 -25.75 -11.30
N SER A 411 21.41 -26.87 -11.81
CA SER A 411 21.65 -27.30 -13.18
C SER A 411 20.75 -26.61 -14.20
N LEU A 412 19.54 -26.21 -13.81
CA LEU A 412 18.51 -25.76 -14.76
C LEU A 412 18.02 -24.33 -14.52
N ALA A 413 18.30 -23.71 -13.38
CA ALA A 413 17.84 -22.34 -13.17
C ALA A 413 18.45 -21.37 -14.19
N PRO A 414 17.68 -20.39 -14.69
CA PRO A 414 18.16 -19.43 -15.68
C PRO A 414 19.25 -18.53 -15.09
N THR A 415 20.15 -18.02 -15.92
CA THR A 415 21.27 -17.15 -15.48
C THR A 415 20.79 -15.82 -14.88
N SER A 416 19.54 -15.44 -15.18
CA SER A 416 18.86 -14.30 -14.57
C SER A 416 18.50 -14.53 -13.09
N LEU A 417 18.33 -15.78 -12.63
CA LEU A 417 17.90 -16.07 -11.26
C LEU A 417 19.00 -15.70 -10.27
N TYR A 418 18.71 -14.78 -9.35
CA TYR A 418 19.64 -14.34 -8.32
C TYR A 418 19.00 -14.08 -6.96
N LYS A 419 17.66 -14.11 -6.83
CA LYS A 419 16.95 -13.99 -5.56
C LYS A 419 16.20 -15.28 -5.23
N ILE A 420 16.41 -15.84 -4.04
CA ILE A 420 15.66 -16.99 -3.55
C ILE A 420 15.17 -16.71 -2.13
N GLN A 421 13.86 -16.86 -1.92
CA GLN A 421 13.25 -16.88 -0.60
C GLN A 421 12.83 -18.31 -0.24
N ILE A 422 13.31 -18.85 0.89
CA ILE A 422 13.10 -20.27 1.23
C ILE A 422 13.27 -20.54 2.73
N ASP A 423 12.55 -21.54 3.28
CA ASP A 423 12.79 -22.04 4.64
C ASP A 423 14.01 -22.97 4.67
N LEU A 424 15.10 -22.50 5.28
CA LEU A 424 16.37 -23.24 5.30
C LEU A 424 16.37 -24.39 6.32
N ARG A 425 15.41 -24.44 7.26
CA ARG A 425 15.32 -25.52 8.26
C ARG A 425 14.98 -26.88 7.65
N ILE A 426 14.45 -26.87 6.44
CA ILE A 426 14.06 -28.06 5.68
C ILE A 426 15.31 -28.83 5.21
N PHE A 427 16.47 -28.17 5.15
CA PHE A 427 17.68 -28.72 4.57
C PHE A 427 18.75 -29.02 5.61
N SER A 428 19.53 -30.06 5.35
CA SER A 428 20.76 -30.33 6.09
C SER A 428 21.87 -29.34 5.69
N LEU A 429 22.83 -29.10 6.58
CA LEU A 429 24.03 -28.32 6.26
C LEU A 429 24.79 -28.91 5.06
N LYS A 430 24.89 -30.25 4.96
CA LYS A 430 25.55 -30.92 3.83
C LYS A 430 24.90 -30.59 2.48
N THR A 431 23.57 -30.63 2.42
CA THR A 431 22.82 -30.32 1.19
C THR A 431 22.91 -28.85 0.82
N LEU A 432 22.90 -27.95 1.81
CA LEU A 432 23.10 -26.52 1.60
C LEU A 432 24.52 -26.22 1.12
N ASP A 433 25.53 -26.84 1.72
CA ASP A 433 26.92 -26.69 1.30
C ASP A 433 27.10 -27.08 -0.18
N LEU A 434 26.55 -28.23 -0.58
CA LEU A 434 26.57 -28.67 -1.98
C LEU A 434 25.85 -27.68 -2.91
N PHE A 435 24.72 -27.12 -2.47
CA PHE A 435 24.00 -26.12 -3.26
C PHE A 435 24.85 -24.87 -3.53
N PHE A 436 25.43 -24.28 -2.48
CA PHE A 436 26.21 -23.04 -2.62
C PHE A 436 27.53 -23.23 -3.35
N ILE A 437 28.24 -24.34 -3.13
CA ILE A 437 29.46 -24.67 -3.87
C ILE A 437 29.17 -24.74 -5.38
N ASN A 438 28.05 -25.36 -5.75
CA ASN A 438 27.67 -25.49 -7.16
C ASN A 438 26.97 -24.24 -7.73
N TRP A 439 26.69 -23.23 -6.91
CA TRP A 439 26.19 -21.93 -7.38
C TRP A 439 27.33 -20.98 -7.83
N ARG A 440 28.59 -21.37 -7.62
CA ARG A 440 29.76 -20.60 -8.03
C ARG A 440 29.75 -20.29 -9.54
N GLY A 441 30.23 -19.09 -9.89
CA GLY A 441 30.27 -18.62 -11.28
C GLY A 441 28.96 -18.00 -11.78
N ARG A 442 27.91 -17.97 -10.95
CA ARG A 442 26.65 -17.26 -11.23
C ARG A 442 26.63 -15.88 -10.57
N LYS A 443 25.57 -15.11 -10.84
CA LYS A 443 25.28 -13.89 -10.07
C LYS A 443 25.18 -14.21 -8.57
N PHE A 444 25.57 -13.24 -7.76
CA PHE A 444 25.49 -13.32 -6.30
C PHE A 444 24.08 -13.66 -5.85
N LEU A 445 23.93 -14.75 -5.10
CA LEU A 445 22.62 -15.24 -4.69
C LEU A 445 22.13 -14.47 -3.47
N HIS A 446 21.13 -13.62 -3.65
CA HIS A 446 20.43 -12.98 -2.56
C HIS A 446 19.48 -14.00 -1.92
N LEU A 447 19.85 -14.45 -0.73
CA LEU A 447 19.15 -15.48 0.02
C LEU A 447 18.32 -14.84 1.12
N TYR A 448 17.00 -15.00 1.02
CA TYR A 448 16.00 -14.51 1.96
C TYR A 448 15.45 -15.70 2.75
N PRO A 449 15.89 -15.94 3.99
CA PRO A 449 15.36 -17.03 4.79
C PRO A 449 13.93 -16.70 5.24
N LEU A 450 12.96 -17.57 4.92
CA LEU A 450 11.63 -17.48 5.56
C LEU A 450 11.76 -17.74 7.06
N ILE A 451 12.48 -18.81 7.40
CA ILE A 451 12.84 -19.18 8.77
C ILE A 451 14.24 -19.85 8.74
N THR A 452 15.07 -19.59 9.75
CA THR A 452 16.44 -20.14 9.88
C THR A 452 16.84 -20.48 11.31
N TRP A 453 17.65 -21.53 11.47
CA TRP A 453 18.38 -21.77 12.72
C TRP A 453 19.62 -20.87 12.81
N ARG A 454 19.98 -20.44 14.02
CA ARG A 454 21.22 -19.65 14.26
C ARG A 454 22.47 -20.36 13.76
N SER A 455 22.57 -21.67 14.00
CA SER A 455 23.70 -22.50 13.56
C SER A 455 23.84 -22.58 12.03
N THR A 456 22.73 -22.54 11.30
CA THR A 456 22.73 -22.46 9.83
C THR A 456 23.30 -21.12 9.39
N SER A 457 22.90 -20.00 10.01
CA SER A 457 23.42 -18.66 9.67
C SER A 457 24.94 -18.57 9.82
N ASP A 458 25.53 -19.09 10.91
CA ASP A 458 26.98 -19.05 11.10
C ASP A 458 27.73 -19.87 10.03
N SER A 459 27.16 -21.00 9.62
CA SER A 459 27.73 -21.86 8.58
C SER A 459 27.71 -21.21 7.18
N LEU A 460 26.78 -20.28 6.96
CA LEU A 460 26.61 -19.55 5.69
C LEU A 460 27.59 -18.38 5.52
N LYS A 461 28.16 -17.85 6.62
CA LYS A 461 29.11 -16.71 6.59
C LYS A 461 30.30 -16.95 5.66
N LYS A 462 30.81 -18.18 5.57
CA LYS A 462 31.92 -18.51 4.66
C LYS A 462 31.55 -18.22 3.19
N TYR A 463 30.33 -18.53 2.78
CA TYR A 463 29.85 -18.29 1.42
C TYR A 463 29.52 -16.82 1.15
N GLU A 464 29.18 -16.06 2.19
CA GLU A 464 29.01 -14.61 2.10
C GLU A 464 30.35 -13.91 1.91
N ILE A 465 31.38 -14.32 2.66
CA ILE A 465 32.76 -13.84 2.50
C ILE A 465 33.33 -14.20 1.11
N GLU A 466 33.03 -15.41 0.61
CA GLU A 466 33.42 -15.84 -0.73
C GLU A 466 32.67 -15.12 -1.86
N GLY A 467 31.69 -14.27 -1.55
CA GLY A 467 30.92 -13.57 -2.58
C GLY A 467 29.99 -14.50 -3.37
N ILE A 468 29.50 -15.58 -2.77
CA ILE A 468 28.54 -16.51 -3.38
C ILE A 468 27.10 -16.14 -3.01
N ILE A 469 26.86 -15.79 -1.74
CA ILE A 469 25.52 -15.43 -1.23
C ILE A 469 25.49 -14.06 -0.55
N LYS A 470 24.40 -13.30 -0.73
CA LYS A 470 24.01 -12.19 0.15
C LYS A 470 23.00 -12.73 1.13
N TYR A 471 23.28 -12.70 2.42
CA TYR A 471 22.28 -13.12 3.39
C TYR A 471 21.40 -11.93 3.77
N CYS A 472 20.13 -11.94 3.33
CA CYS A 472 19.20 -10.82 3.50
C CYS A 472 18.25 -11.09 4.66
N MET A 473 18.38 -10.33 5.75
CA MET A 473 17.57 -10.49 6.98
C MET A 473 16.34 -9.58 7.03
N ASP A 474 16.05 -8.84 5.97
CA ASP A 474 14.86 -8.01 5.85
C ASP A 474 13.76 -8.72 5.05
N ASN A 475 12.54 -8.17 5.11
CA ASN A 475 11.40 -8.69 4.35
C ASN A 475 11.32 -8.07 2.94
N SER A 476 12.45 -7.64 2.37
CA SER A 476 12.48 -6.89 1.09
C SER A 476 12.50 -7.76 -0.16
N PHE A 477 12.30 -9.08 -0.06
CA PHE A 477 12.35 -9.97 -1.23
C PHE A 477 11.43 -9.49 -2.37
N TRP A 478 10.21 -9.07 -2.02
CA TRP A 478 9.20 -8.58 -2.96
C TRP A 478 9.32 -7.08 -3.29
N TYR A 479 10.31 -6.37 -2.71
CA TYR A 479 10.64 -5.00 -3.06
C TYR A 479 11.54 -4.99 -4.30
N ILE A 480 11.05 -4.34 -5.36
CA ILE A 480 11.64 -4.41 -6.69
C ILE A 480 11.81 -2.99 -7.19
N GLU A 481 13.06 -2.56 -7.38
CA GLU A 481 13.41 -1.15 -7.67
C GLU A 481 12.68 -0.56 -8.89
N LYS A 482 12.37 -1.38 -9.90
CA LYS A 482 11.65 -0.96 -11.11
C LYS A 482 10.13 -0.88 -10.95
N TYR A 483 9.60 -1.25 -9.79
CA TYR A 483 8.17 -1.26 -9.49
C TYR A 483 7.90 -0.35 -8.29
N GLU A 484 7.37 0.85 -8.56
CA GLU A 484 6.89 1.73 -7.50
C GLU A 484 5.56 1.19 -6.97
N GLU A 485 5.61 0.55 -5.81
CA GLU A 485 4.42 0.02 -5.17
C GLU A 485 3.50 1.16 -4.74
N ILE A 486 2.19 0.99 -5.00
CA ILE A 486 1.20 1.97 -4.60
C ILE A 486 1.03 1.92 -3.09
N GLU A 487 1.60 2.91 -2.39
CA GLU A 487 1.43 3.08 -0.96
C GLU A 487 0.01 3.52 -0.62
N TRP A 488 -0.66 2.76 0.23
CA TRP A 488 -1.89 3.18 0.91
C TRP A 488 -1.51 3.62 2.31
N GLU A 489 -2.06 4.75 2.78
CA GLU A 489 -1.83 5.17 4.15
C GLU A 489 -2.85 4.48 5.05
N ASP A 490 -2.34 3.77 6.06
CA ASP A 490 -3.11 3.14 7.14
C ASP A 490 -3.68 4.18 8.12
#